data_AF-A0A8X6U147-F1
#
_entry.id   AF-A0A8X6U147-F1
#
_cell.length_a   1.000
_cell.length_b   1.000
_cell.length_c   1.000
_cell.angle_alpha   90.00
_cell.angle_beta   90.00
_cell.angle_gamma   90.00
#
_symmetry.space_group_name_H-M   'P 1'
#
loop_
_entity.id
_entity.type
_entity.pdbx_description
1 polymer ?
#
loop_
_entity_poly.entity_id
_entity_poly.type
_entity_poly.pdbx_seq_one_letter_code
_entity_poly.pdbx_strand_id
1 'polypeptide(L)'
;MAHENLKWTEILPVVLSGLRTAIKKDLNATSSQLVYSTTLRLPSDLLSDDSIVNAIITPTYVSNFIPMIRKLNPTNATYHGNNKFFVNPTLSSCSHVFFRIDTVRSPPYPGPPMDKNRSDKNFVLNLKGKSVNVTIDRSKLVYELSE
;
A
#
# COMPACT_ATOMS: atom_id res chain seq x y z
N MET A 1 -14.31 -9.29 2.86
CA MET A 1 -15.34 -9.77 1.90
C MET A 1 -14.97 -9.60 0.42
N ALA A 2 -13.83 -9.00 0.05
CA ALA A 2 -13.34 -8.99 -1.34
C ALA A 2 -12.34 -10.12 -1.68
N HIS A 3 -11.96 -10.95 -0.69
CA HIS A 3 -10.84 -11.90 -0.80
C HIS A 3 -11.25 -13.34 -1.15
N GLU A 4 -12.55 -13.65 -1.26
CA GLU A 4 -13.05 -15.02 -1.46
C GLU A 4 -13.90 -15.20 -2.73
N ASN A 5 -13.81 -14.27 -3.70
CA ASN A 5 -14.57 -14.40 -4.94
C ASN A 5 -13.65 -14.71 -6.12
N LEU A 6 -13.85 -15.87 -6.74
CA LEU A 6 -13.08 -16.34 -7.92
C LEU A 6 -13.21 -15.39 -9.12
N LYS A 7 -14.28 -14.58 -9.16
CA LYS A 7 -14.58 -13.61 -10.23
C LYS A 7 -14.21 -12.17 -9.87
N TRP A 8 -13.00 -11.95 -9.38
CA TRP A 8 -12.53 -10.63 -8.93
C TRP A 8 -12.64 -9.53 -10.00
N THR A 9 -12.63 -9.87 -11.29
CA THR A 9 -12.78 -8.93 -12.41
C THR A 9 -14.17 -8.29 -12.46
N GLU A 10 -15.24 -9.02 -12.10
CA GLU A 10 -16.60 -8.48 -12.01
C GLU A 10 -16.73 -7.50 -10.84
N ILE A 11 -15.91 -7.70 -9.79
CA ILE A 11 -15.91 -6.92 -8.55
C ILE A 11 -15.04 -5.66 -8.63
N LEU A 12 -13.98 -5.72 -9.43
CA LEU A 12 -12.95 -4.69 -9.50
C LEU A 12 -13.51 -3.28 -9.76
N PRO A 13 -14.47 -3.06 -10.69
CA PRO A 13 -15.02 -1.73 -10.92
C PRO A 13 -15.70 -1.14 -9.68
N VAL A 14 -16.39 -1.97 -8.88
CA VAL A 14 -17.03 -1.54 -7.63
C VAL A 14 -16.00 -1.10 -6.61
N VAL A 15 -14.96 -1.92 -6.41
CA VAL A 15 -13.90 -1.64 -5.45
C VAL A 15 -13.14 -0.38 -5.81
N LEU A 16 -12.79 -0.21 -7.09
CA LEU A 16 -12.12 1.01 -7.58
C LEU A 16 -13.01 2.25 -7.44
N SER A 17 -14.32 2.12 -7.64
CA SER A 17 -15.27 3.21 -7.39
C SER A 17 -15.26 3.61 -5.91
N GLY A 18 -15.38 2.64 -5.00
CA GLY A 18 -15.33 2.88 -3.56
C GLY A 18 -14.02 3.50 -3.09
N LEU A 19 -12.87 3.06 -3.62
CA LEU A 19 -11.57 3.65 -3.29
C LEU A 19 -11.44 5.12 -3.74
N ARG A 20 -12.12 5.52 -4.82
CA ARG A 20 -12.08 6.89 -5.33
C ARG A 20 -12.98 7.84 -4.54
N THR A 21 -14.09 7.34 -4.01
CA THR A 21 -15.06 8.11 -3.23
C THR A 21 -14.89 7.98 -1.71
N ALA A 22 -13.97 7.13 -1.25
CA ALA A 22 -13.62 7.04 0.17
C ALA A 22 -12.99 8.35 0.66
N ILE A 23 -13.49 8.88 1.77
CA ILE A 23 -12.97 10.09 2.40
C ILE A 23 -11.67 9.76 3.11
N LYS A 24 -10.58 10.44 2.72
CA LYS A 24 -9.34 10.42 3.48
C LYS A 24 -9.40 11.46 4.60
N LYS A 25 -9.50 10.99 5.84
CA LYS A 25 -9.68 11.86 7.02
C LYS A 25 -8.63 12.97 7.14
N ASP A 26 -7.36 12.67 6.85
CA ASP A 26 -6.26 13.64 6.96
C ASP A 26 -6.41 14.85 6.01
N LEU A 27 -7.01 14.62 4.83
CA LEU A 27 -7.23 15.65 3.82
C LEU A 27 -8.66 16.20 3.85
N ASN A 28 -9.55 15.58 4.63
CA ASN A 28 -10.99 15.80 4.61
C ASN A 28 -11.58 15.83 3.19
N ALA A 29 -11.04 15.00 2.28
CA ALA A 29 -11.39 14.97 0.86
C ALA A 29 -11.29 13.55 0.30
N THR A 30 -12.01 13.29 -0.79
CA THR A 30 -11.93 12.05 -1.58
C THR A 30 -11.01 12.23 -2.78
N SER A 31 -10.42 11.13 -3.27
CA SER A 31 -9.58 11.16 -4.48
C SER A 31 -10.35 11.70 -5.69
N SER A 32 -11.63 11.36 -5.81
CA SER A 32 -12.49 11.85 -6.88
C SER A 32 -12.76 13.36 -6.81
N GLN A 33 -12.99 13.91 -5.61
CA GLN A 33 -13.13 15.35 -5.42
C GLN A 33 -11.85 16.10 -5.76
N LEU A 34 -10.67 15.57 -5.43
CA LEU A 34 -9.40 16.23 -5.74
C LEU A 34 -9.12 16.28 -7.25
N VAL A 35 -9.56 15.28 -8.02
CA VAL A 35 -9.33 15.21 -9.47
C VAL A 35 -10.39 16.00 -10.24
N TYR A 36 -11.67 15.83 -9.90
CA TYR A 36 -12.78 16.43 -10.64
C TYR A 36 -13.29 17.74 -10.05
N SER A 37 -12.77 18.15 -8.88
CA SER A 37 -13.27 19.28 -8.10
C SER A 37 -14.75 19.14 -7.67
N THR A 38 -15.33 17.94 -7.82
CA THR A 38 -16.74 17.65 -7.52
C THR A 38 -16.87 16.27 -6.88
N THR A 39 -17.91 16.07 -6.07
CA THR A 39 -18.26 14.73 -5.57
C THR A 39 -18.81 13.87 -6.71
N LEU A 40 -18.31 12.64 -6.83
CA LEU A 40 -18.95 11.66 -7.71
C LEU A 40 -20.18 11.09 -7.01
N ARG A 41 -21.30 11.10 -7.71
CA ARG A 41 -22.53 10.45 -7.25
C ARG A 41 -22.35 8.95 -7.39
N LEU A 42 -22.41 8.22 -6.29
CA LEU A 42 -22.30 6.78 -6.32
C LEU A 42 -23.63 6.16 -6.72
N PRO A 43 -23.62 4.97 -7.36
CA PRO A 43 -24.84 4.20 -7.54
C PRO A 43 -25.57 3.97 -6.22
N SER A 44 -24.87 3.75 -5.09
CA SER A 44 -25.50 3.68 -3.77
C SER A 44 -26.34 4.90 -3.40
N ASP A 45 -25.96 6.10 -3.86
CA ASP A 45 -26.66 7.34 -3.59
C ASP A 45 -27.93 7.50 -4.45
N LEU A 46 -28.00 6.74 -5.55
CA LEU A 46 -29.14 6.71 -6.49
C LEU A 46 -30.18 5.65 -6.12
N LEU A 47 -29.78 4.63 -5.36
CA LEU A 47 -30.67 3.54 -4.95
C LEU A 47 -31.30 3.90 -3.60
N SER A 48 -32.31 4.78 -3.59
CA SER A 48 -33.19 4.92 -2.43
C SER A 48 -34.01 3.64 -2.26
N ASP A 49 -34.22 3.17 -1.02
CA ASP A 49 -34.89 1.88 -0.75
C ASP A 49 -36.29 1.77 -1.38
N ASP A 50 -36.98 2.89 -1.59
CA ASP A 50 -38.34 2.93 -2.12
C ASP A 50 -38.46 2.71 -3.65
N SER A 51 -37.44 3.04 -4.45
CA SER A 51 -37.61 3.16 -5.91
C SER A 51 -37.44 1.85 -6.70
N ILE A 52 -36.98 0.76 -6.06
CA ILE A 52 -36.58 -0.48 -6.76
C ILE A 52 -37.48 -1.67 -6.39
N VAL A 53 -38.30 -1.55 -5.34
CA VAL A 53 -39.25 -2.61 -4.95
C VAL A 53 -40.21 -2.95 -6.09
N ASN A 54 -40.47 -2.02 -7.02
CA ASN A 54 -41.40 -2.17 -8.14
C ASN A 54 -40.75 -2.24 -9.53
N ALA A 55 -39.42 -2.21 -9.65
CA ALA A 55 -38.78 -2.28 -10.96
C ALA A 55 -38.70 -3.75 -11.43
N ILE A 56 -39.34 -4.07 -12.57
CA ILE A 56 -39.15 -5.35 -13.26
C ILE A 56 -37.76 -5.31 -13.89
N ILE A 57 -36.77 -5.84 -13.16
CA ILE A 57 -35.37 -5.79 -13.60
C ILE A 57 -35.14 -6.91 -14.62
N THR A 58 -35.08 -6.57 -15.91
CA THR A 58 -34.52 -7.45 -16.94
C THR A 58 -33.08 -7.80 -16.56
N PRO A 59 -32.65 -9.08 -16.63
CA PRO A 59 -31.33 -9.51 -16.20
C PRO A 59 -30.27 -8.85 -17.10
N THR A 60 -29.64 -7.82 -16.57
CA THR A 60 -28.64 -6.99 -17.24
C THR A 60 -27.43 -6.91 -16.35
N TYR A 61 -26.29 -6.44 -16.87
CA TYR A 61 -25.08 -6.25 -16.05
C TYR A 61 -25.35 -5.42 -14.77
N VAL A 62 -26.22 -4.41 -14.87
CA VAL A 62 -26.61 -3.54 -13.75
C VAL A 62 -27.42 -4.30 -12.69
N SER A 63 -28.26 -5.26 -13.06
CA SER A 63 -29.06 -6.04 -12.11
C SER A 63 -28.19 -6.90 -11.19
N ASN A 64 -27.07 -7.40 -11.71
CA ASN A 64 -26.10 -8.19 -10.95
C ASN A 64 -25.23 -7.30 -10.04
N PHE A 65 -25.07 -6.04 -10.41
CA PHE A 65 -24.20 -5.06 -9.72
C PHE A 65 -24.84 -4.48 -8.44
N ILE A 66 -26.16 -4.27 -8.45
CA ILE A 66 -26.92 -3.74 -7.31
C ILE A 66 -26.77 -4.58 -6.02
N PRO A 67 -27.04 -5.91 -6.01
CA PRO A 67 -26.89 -6.71 -4.79
C PRO A 67 -25.44 -6.75 -4.31
N MET A 68 -24.50 -6.59 -5.24
CA MET A 68 -23.08 -6.59 -4.94
C MET A 68 -22.63 -5.34 -4.18
N ILE A 69 -23.07 -4.15 -4.61
CA ILE A 69 -22.81 -2.90 -3.87
C ILE A 69 -23.43 -2.96 -2.47
N ARG A 70 -24.67 -3.46 -2.34
CA ARG A 70 -25.36 -3.57 -1.05
C ARG A 70 -24.62 -4.44 -0.04
N LYS A 71 -23.88 -5.46 -0.49
CA LYS A 71 -23.08 -6.33 0.38
C LYS A 71 -21.79 -5.68 0.89
N LEU A 72 -21.31 -4.63 0.22
CA LEU A 72 -20.06 -3.95 0.57
C LEU A 72 -20.31 -2.88 1.63
N ASN A 73 -20.47 -3.30 2.88
CA ASN A 73 -20.52 -2.36 4.00
C ASN A 73 -19.13 -1.74 4.27
N PRO A 74 -19.04 -0.43 4.52
CA PRO A 74 -17.79 0.20 4.89
C PRO A 74 -17.29 -0.34 6.24
N THR A 75 -16.11 -0.95 6.25
CA THR A 75 -15.44 -1.37 7.49
C THR A 75 -14.70 -0.20 8.13
N ASN A 76 -14.68 -0.15 9.45
CA ASN A 76 -13.88 0.84 10.18
C ASN A 76 -12.41 0.80 9.73
N ALA A 77 -11.87 1.97 9.38
CA ALA A 77 -10.47 2.11 9.01
C ALA A 77 -9.57 1.75 10.22
N THR A 78 -8.60 0.87 9.99
CA THR A 78 -7.55 0.57 10.97
C THR A 78 -6.45 1.62 10.88
N TYR A 79 -6.12 2.26 12.01
CA TYR A 79 -5.03 3.22 12.08
C TYR A 79 -3.69 2.50 12.27
N HIS A 80 -2.82 2.56 11.25
CA HIS A 80 -1.48 1.96 11.30
C HIS A 80 -0.38 2.98 11.68
N GLY A 81 -0.76 4.21 12.00
CA GLY A 81 0.14 5.36 12.03
C GLY A 81 0.77 5.68 13.39
N ASN A 82 1.51 4.77 14.03
CA ASN A 82 2.47 5.24 15.04
C ASN A 82 3.57 4.26 15.43
N ASN A 83 3.89 3.28 14.58
CA ASN A 83 4.95 2.35 14.96
C ASN A 83 6.32 3.01 14.72
N LYS A 84 6.96 3.50 15.78
CA LYS A 84 8.35 3.95 15.73
C LYS A 84 9.23 2.71 15.51
N PHE A 85 9.74 2.54 14.30
CA PHE A 85 10.69 1.48 14.01
C PHE A 85 12.04 1.83 14.64
N PHE A 86 12.69 0.84 15.24
CA PHE A 86 14.00 1.02 15.85
C PHE A 86 15.08 1.12 14.77
N VAL A 87 15.84 2.22 14.78
CA VAL A 87 17.05 2.38 13.97
C VAL A 87 18.23 2.45 14.92
N ASN A 88 19.25 1.62 14.68
CA ASN A 88 20.44 1.64 15.51
C ASN A 88 21.21 2.97 15.33
N PRO A 89 21.53 3.71 16.42
CA PRO A 89 22.25 4.98 16.32
C PRO A 89 23.61 4.89 15.62
N THR A 90 24.34 3.78 15.79
CA THR A 90 25.66 3.59 15.17
C THR A 90 25.57 3.34 13.67
N LEU A 91 24.37 3.07 13.14
CA LEU A 91 24.14 3.00 11.71
C LEU A 91 24.38 4.35 11.04
N SER A 92 24.27 5.47 11.77
CA SER A 92 24.71 6.77 11.27
C SER A 92 26.23 6.82 11.15
N SER A 93 26.99 6.46 12.19
CA SER A 93 28.45 6.62 12.27
C SER A 93 29.28 5.55 11.55
N CYS A 94 28.73 4.36 11.29
CA CYS A 94 29.47 3.23 10.69
C CYS A 94 30.06 3.57 9.30
N SER A 95 31.17 2.96 8.92
CA SER A 95 31.78 3.11 7.57
C SER A 95 31.27 2.06 6.58
N HIS A 96 31.08 0.83 7.06
CA HIS A 96 30.73 -0.31 6.23
C HIS A 96 29.41 -0.97 6.65
N VAL A 97 28.68 -1.52 5.69
CA VAL A 97 27.35 -2.11 5.93
C VAL A 97 27.18 -3.36 5.08
N PHE A 98 26.49 -4.38 5.60
CA PHE A 98 26.04 -5.52 4.81
C PHE A 98 24.71 -5.21 4.11
N PHE A 99 24.65 -5.47 2.81
CA PHE A 99 23.43 -5.33 2.03
C PHE A 99 22.61 -6.62 2.05
N ARG A 100 21.31 -6.50 2.35
CA ARG A 100 20.38 -7.62 2.33
C ARG A 100 19.87 -7.87 0.91
N ILE A 101 20.10 -9.08 0.42
CA ILE A 101 19.47 -9.56 -0.81
C ILE A 101 18.22 -10.35 -0.40
N ASP A 102 17.04 -9.82 -0.76
CA ASP A 102 15.74 -10.45 -0.47
C ASP A 102 15.47 -11.64 -1.42
N THR A 103 16.38 -12.60 -1.45
CA THR A 103 16.22 -13.87 -2.16
C THR A 103 15.88 -15.00 -1.20
N VAL A 104 15.20 -16.04 -1.70
CA VAL A 104 14.86 -17.25 -0.92
C VAL A 104 16.12 -18.01 -0.44
N ARG A 105 17.29 -17.75 -1.05
CA ARG A 105 18.55 -18.41 -0.71
C ARG A 105 19.22 -17.76 0.51
N SER A 106 19.70 -18.60 1.41
CA SER A 106 20.48 -18.23 2.59
C SER A 106 22.00 -18.35 2.30
N PRO A 107 22.85 -17.47 2.85
CA PRO A 107 22.53 -16.37 3.78
C PRO A 107 22.01 -15.11 3.07
N PRO A 108 21.11 -14.34 3.72
CA PRO A 108 20.48 -13.14 3.13
C PRO A 108 21.43 -11.94 2.96
N TYR A 109 22.62 -12.01 3.55
CA TYR A 109 23.68 -10.99 3.43
C TYR A 109 24.92 -11.63 2.79
N PRO A 110 24.95 -11.75 1.45
CA PRO A 110 26.10 -12.35 0.78
C PRO A 110 27.23 -11.35 0.59
N GLY A 111 28.46 -11.82 0.76
CA GLY A 111 29.67 -11.08 0.42
C GLY A 111 30.20 -10.18 1.54
N PRO A 112 31.31 -9.47 1.27
CA PRO A 112 31.95 -8.58 2.23
C PRO A 112 31.09 -7.33 2.50
N PRO A 113 31.33 -6.65 3.63
CA PRO A 113 30.65 -5.41 3.92
C PRO A 113 31.08 -4.31 2.95
N MET A 114 30.16 -3.40 2.65
CA MET A 114 30.33 -2.40 1.60
C MET A 114 30.43 -1.01 2.18
N ASP A 115 31.27 -0.19 1.56
CA ASP A 115 31.36 1.24 1.85
C ASP A 115 30.03 1.92 1.60
N LYS A 116 29.64 2.77 2.55
CA LYS A 116 28.43 3.57 2.45
C LYS A 116 28.76 5.05 2.20
N ASN A 117 28.06 5.65 1.25
CA ASN A 117 27.92 7.11 1.11
C ASN A 117 26.53 7.55 1.60
N ARG A 118 26.45 8.65 2.36
CA ARG A 118 25.34 8.92 3.31
C ARG A 118 24.17 9.75 2.75
N SER A 119 22.95 9.36 3.14
CA SER A 119 21.72 10.15 3.22
C SER A 119 20.90 9.67 4.45
N ASP A 120 19.92 10.44 4.93
CA ASP A 120 19.22 10.16 6.20
C ASP A 120 18.41 8.85 6.21
N LYS A 121 17.81 8.49 5.07
CA LYS A 121 16.95 7.29 4.93
C LYS A 121 17.56 6.21 4.03
N ASN A 122 18.55 6.60 3.23
CA ASN A 122 19.11 5.76 2.19
C ASN A 122 20.65 5.80 2.23
N PHE A 123 21.28 4.70 1.84
CA PHE A 123 22.71 4.59 1.61
C PHE A 123 23.00 4.39 0.14
N VAL A 124 24.06 5.02 -0.31
CA VAL A 124 24.64 4.76 -1.62
C VAL A 124 25.77 3.74 -1.42
N LEU A 125 25.55 2.52 -1.90
CA LEU A 125 26.51 1.41 -1.83
C LEU A 125 27.17 1.18 -3.17
N ASN A 126 28.46 0.83 -3.17
CA ASN A 126 29.16 0.43 -4.39
C ASN A 126 29.09 -1.09 -4.59
N LEU A 127 28.17 -1.53 -5.45
CA LEU A 127 27.98 -2.94 -5.81
C LEU A 127 28.72 -3.23 -7.11
N LYS A 128 29.87 -3.91 -7.03
CA LYS A 128 30.66 -4.35 -8.20
C LYS A 128 30.96 -3.20 -9.19
N GLY A 129 31.32 -2.02 -8.68
CA GLY A 129 31.62 -0.84 -9.50
C GLY A 129 30.39 0.01 -9.87
N LYS A 130 29.18 -0.40 -9.46
CA LYS A 130 27.95 0.36 -9.67
C LYS A 130 27.45 0.95 -8.35
N SER A 131 27.25 2.26 -8.36
CA SER A 131 26.60 2.98 -7.26
C SER A 131 25.10 2.67 -7.23
N VAL A 132 24.59 2.15 -6.11
CA VAL A 132 23.18 1.77 -5.92
C VAL A 132 22.64 2.41 -4.65
N ASN A 133 21.47 3.04 -4.76
CA ASN A 133 20.77 3.64 -3.64
C ASN A 133 19.88 2.59 -2.94
N VAL A 134 20.05 2.43 -1.63
CA VAL A 134 19.43 1.38 -0.82
C VAL A 134 18.85 1.98 0.46
N THR A 135 17.67 1.54 0.86
CA THR A 135 17.06 1.96 2.14
C THR A 135 17.79 1.36 3.35
N ILE A 136 17.79 2.09 4.47
CA ILE A 136 18.33 1.61 5.76
C ILE A 136 17.76 0.24 6.17
N ASP A 137 16.50 -0.05 5.85
CA ASP A 137 15.86 -1.31 6.24
C ASP A 137 16.46 -2.57 5.58
N ARG A 138 17.20 -2.39 4.47
CA ARG A 138 17.88 -3.48 3.75
C ARG A 138 19.35 -3.57 4.11
N SER A 139 19.75 -2.94 5.21
CA SER A 139 21.13 -2.76 5.64
C SER A 139 21.35 -3.35 7.02
N LYS A 140 22.46 -4.06 7.22
CA LYS A 140 22.88 -4.55 8.53
C LYS A 140 24.25 -3.97 8.90
N LEU A 141 24.35 -3.51 10.13
CA LEU A 141 25.59 -3.00 10.71
C LEU A 141 26.70 -4.05 10.72
N VAL A 142 27.92 -3.57 10.49
CA VAL A 142 29.16 -4.30 10.77
C VAL A 142 29.65 -3.82 12.13
N TYR A 143 29.95 -4.77 13.01
CA TYR A 143 30.67 -4.50 14.24
C TYR A 143 32.11 -4.94 14.04
N GLU A 144 33.04 -4.01 14.16
CA GLU A 144 34.45 -4.33 14.26
C GLU A 144 34.73 -4.53 15.76
N LEU A 145 35.13 -5.74 16.14
CA LEU A 145 35.61 -6.01 17.50
C LEU A 145 37.02 -5.42 17.58
N SER A 146 37.15 -4.26 18.23
CA SER A 146 38.47 -3.77 18.64
C SER A 146 38.98 -4.71 19.76
N GLU A 147 40.10 -5.38 19.50
CA GLU A 147 40.84 -6.18 20.50
C GLU A 147 41.47 -5.29 21.58
#